data_AF-A0A970MWH9-F1
#
_entry.id   AF-A0A970MWH9-F1
#
_cell.length_a   1.000
_cell.length_b   1.000
_cell.length_c   1.000
_cell.angle_alpha   90.00
_cell.angle_beta   90.00
_cell.angle_gamma   90.00
#
_symmetry.space_group_name_H-M   'P 1'
#
loop_
_entity.id
_entity.type
_entity.pdbx_description
1 polymer ?
#
loop_
_entity_poly.entity_id
_entity_poly.type
_entity_poly.pdbx_seq_one_letter_code
_entity_poly.pdbx_strand_id
1 'polypeptide(L)' 'MNDDVRSAIISRSSAATIRQIAVEQGMCTLREDAVKKVRDGLTTLEEVIRVTTE' A
#
# COMPACT_ATOMS: atom_id res chain seq x y z
N MET A 1 -10.13 2.30 -11.69
CA MET A 1 -8.74 2.59 -12.11
C MET A 1 -8.63 4.09 -12.26
N ASN A 2 -7.80 4.75 -11.44
CA ASN A 2 -7.71 6.20 -11.38
C ASN A 2 -6.88 6.77 -12.55
N ASP A 3 -7.31 7.91 -13.09
CA ASP A 3 -6.73 8.55 -14.28
C ASP A 3 -5.32 9.11 -14.02
N ASP A 4 -4.99 9.53 -12.79
CA ASP A 4 -3.66 10.04 -12.46
C ASP A 4 -2.63 8.90 -12.43
N VAL A 5 -3.00 7.75 -11.86
CA VAL A 5 -2.17 6.54 -11.87
C VAL A 5 -1.98 6.04 -13.31
N ARG A 6 -3.04 6.08 -14.14
CA ARG A 6 -2.94 5.74 -15.57
C ARG A 6 -1.95 6.64 -16.29
N SER A 7 -2.02 7.94 -16.03
CA SER A 7 -1.13 8.93 -16.63
C SER A 7 0.32 8.70 -16.21
N ALA A 8 0.56 8.43 -14.92
CA ALA A 8 1.89 8.11 -14.39
C ALA A 8 2.50 6.83 -15.00
N ILE A 9 1.67 5.83 -15.31
CA ILE A 9 2.09 4.60 -16.01
C ILE A 9 2.49 4.94 -17.45
N ILE A 10 1.67 5.71 -18.17
CA ILE A 10 1.94 6.12 -19.57
C ILE A 10 3.23 6.94 -19.65
N SER A 11 3.47 7.84 -18.69
CA SER A 11 4.69 8.63 -18.60
C SER A 11 5.92 7.85 -18.10
N ARG A 12 5.79 6.54 -17.84
CA ARG A 12 6.86 5.69 -17.27
C ARG A 12 7.47 6.27 -15.99
N SER A 13 6.62 6.88 -15.16
CA SER A 13 7.04 7.42 -13.87
C SER A 13 7.55 6.31 -12.96
N SER A 14 8.41 6.67 -12.01
CA SER A 14 8.98 5.71 -11.08
C SER A 14 7.89 5.00 -10.27
N ALA A 15 8.18 3.78 -9.82
CA ALA A 15 7.28 3.04 -8.93
C ALA A 15 6.99 3.81 -7.63
N ALA A 16 7.95 4.61 -7.14
CA ALA A 16 7.75 5.47 -5.98
C ALA A 16 6.71 6.57 -6.25
N THR A 17 6.77 7.20 -7.41
CA THR A 17 5.79 8.22 -7.84
C THR A 17 4.40 7.62 -7.98
N ILE A 18 4.27 6.47 -8.63
CA ILE A 18 2.99 5.77 -8.80
C ILE A 18 2.41 5.37 -7.43
N ARG A 19 3.26 4.85 -6.54
CA ARG A 19 2.87 4.50 -5.17
C ARG A 19 2.36 5.71 -4.40
N GLN A 20 3.04 6.84 -4.50
CA GLN A 20 2.62 8.06 -3.82
C GLN A 20 1.24 8.52 -4.29
N ILE A 21 1.02 8.63 -5.60
CA ILE A 21 -0.28 9.00 -6.19
C ILE A 21 -1.37 8.04 -5.71
N ALA A 22 -1.10 6.74 -5.72
CA ALA A 22 -2.07 5.75 -5.30
C ALA A 22 -2.44 5.88 -3.81
N VAL A 23 -1.46 6.11 -2.93
CA VAL A 23 -1.69 6.33 -1.49
C VAL A 23 -2.48 7.62 -1.23
N GLU A 24 -2.13 8.72 -1.91
CA GLU A 24 -2.86 10.00 -1.83
C GLU A 24 -4.33 9.85 -2.24
N GLN A 25 -4.62 8.90 -3.12
CA GLN A 25 -5.98 8.58 -3.58
C GLN A 25 -6.70 7.54 -2.72
N GLY A 26 -6.16 7.20 -1.56
CA GLY A 26 -6.79 6.31 -0.58
C GLY A 26 -6.43 4.84 -0.74
N MET A 27 -5.42 4.49 -1.55
CA MET A 27 -4.86 3.14 -1.52
C MET A 27 -4.20 2.89 -0.16
N CYS A 28 -4.66 1.86 0.53
CA CYS A 28 -4.07 1.42 1.79
C CYS A 28 -2.85 0.53 1.50
N THR A 29 -1.75 0.77 2.21
CA THR A 29 -0.56 -0.09 2.12
C THR A 29 -0.79 -1.41 2.86
N LEU A 30 -0.05 -2.45 2.45
CA LEU A 30 -0.03 -3.75 3.12
C LEU A 30 0.21 -3.62 4.64
N ARG A 31 1.10 -2.73 5.07
CA ARG A 31 1.41 -2.53 6.49
C ARG A 31 0.28 -1.85 7.25
N GLU A 32 -0.38 -0.85 6.65
CA GLU A 32 -1.54 -0.20 7.27
C GLU A 32 -2.74 -1.16 7.40
N ASP A 33 -2.98 -1.99 6.39
CA ASP A 33 -4.03 -3.03 6.43
C ASP A 33 -3.71 -4.08 7.50
N ALA A 34 -2.45 -4.51 7.57
CA ALA A 34 -2.01 -5.48 8.55
C ALA A 34 -2.17 -4.98 10.00
N VAL A 35 -1.91 -3.69 10.27
CA VAL A 35 -2.15 -3.08 11.59
C VAL A 35 -3.64 -3.11 11.95
N LYS A 36 -4.55 -2.89 11.00
CA LYS A 36 -6.00 -3.02 11.25
C LYS A 36 -6.37 -4.45 11.63
N LYS A 37 -5.82 -5.44 10.92
CA LYS A 37 -6.05 -6.86 11.22
C LYS A 37 -5.53 -7.27 12.60
N VAL A 38 -4.41 -6.71 13.07
CA VAL A 38 -3.93 -6.94 14.44
C VAL A 38 -4.91 -6.38 15.46
N ARG A 39 -5.40 -5.15 15.26
CA ARG A 39 -6.38 -4.53 16.15
C ARG A 39 -7.68 -5.32 16.22
N ASP A 40 -8.10 -5.90 15.10
CA ASP A 40 -9.31 -6.71 15.01
C ASP A 40 -9.10 -8.16 15.50
N GLY A 41 -7.90 -8.50 15.98
CA GLY A 41 -7.57 -9.82 16.54
C GLY A 41 -7.40 -10.93 15.50
N LEU A 42 -7.29 -10.59 14.22
CA LEU A 42 -7.21 -11.53 13.11
C LEU A 42 -5.78 -12.03 12.84
N THR A 43 -4.76 -11.29 13.29
CA THR A 43 -3.35 -11.65 13.14
C THR A 43 -2.51 -11.10 14.29
N THR A 44 -1.24 -11.51 14.37
CA THR A 44 -0.29 -11.05 15.39
C THR A 44 0.66 -9.99 14.84
N LEU A 45 1.19 -9.14 15.72
CA LEU A 45 2.18 -8.13 15.33
C LEU A 45 3.45 -8.76 14.73
N GLU A 46 3.84 -9.94 15.23
CA GLU A 46 4.96 -10.72 14.71
C GLU A 46 4.74 -11.12 13.25
N GLU A 47 3.53 -11.61 12.92
CA GLU A 47 3.17 -11.99 11.56
C GLU A 47 3.15 -10.78 10.61
N VAL A 48 2.71 -9.62 11.10
CA VAL A 48 2.76 -8.37 10.31
C VAL A 48 4.20 -7.96 9.98
N ILE A 49 5.11 -8.02 10.96
CA ILE A 49 6.52 -7.66 10.75
C ILE A 49 7.16 -8.62 9.74
N ARG A 50 6.91 -9.92 9.88
CA ARG A 50 7.41 -10.94 8.94
C ARG A 50 6.98 -10.65 7.51
N VAL A 51 5.69 -10.43 7.28
CA VAL A 51 5.13 -10.33 5.92
C VAL A 51 5.36 -8.96 5.25
N THR A 52 5.58 -7.89 6.01
CA THR A 52 5.67 -6.52 5.46
C THR A 52 7.09 -5.96 5.36
N THR A 53 8.08 -6.70 5.86
CA THR A 53 9.49 -6.28 5.88
C THR A 53 10.39 -7.15 4.98
N GLU A 54 9.94 -8.36 4.61
CA GLU A 54 10.59 -9.25 3.64
C GLU A 54 10.34 -8.83 2.18
#